data_AF-A0A0N8SPC0-F1
#
_entry.id   AF-A0A0N8SPC0-F1
#
_cell.length_a   1.000
_cell.length_b   1.000
_cell.length_c   1.000
_cell.angle_alpha   90.00
_cell.angle_beta   90.00
_cell.angle_gamma   90.00
#
_symmetry.space_group_name_H-M   'P 1'
#
loop_
_entity.id
_entity.type
_entity.pdbx_description
1 polymer ?
#
loop_
_entity_poly.entity_id
_entity_poly.type
_entity_poly.pdbx_seq_one_letter_code
_entity_poly.pdbx_strand_id
1 'polypeptide(L)'
;MTLNRYFFSSTPHLSVNASNIAPSLHLSGFYLPELVKCRPIFTDEDCPMATNRSRRLRKKLCVDEFQELGFELNLDFKQELDDQAIDAFLDAFLKEAMEANGLGYVGGDDFGLVCLSKRGSVSEEQRAAVEAWLKGRSELTEVTVSPLIDVWYPENEINPVA
;
A
#
# COMPACT_ATOMS: atom_id res chain seq x y z
N MET A 1 -22.49 -11.88 -15.99
CA MET A 1 -23.20 -10.76 -15.33
C MET A 1 -24.07 -11.34 -14.24
N THR A 2 -23.60 -11.29 -13.00
CA THR A 2 -24.31 -11.88 -11.85
C THR A 2 -24.43 -10.77 -10.80
N LEU A 3 -25.52 -10.02 -10.89
CA LEU A 3 -25.95 -9.10 -9.84
C LEU A 3 -26.43 -9.93 -8.65
N ASN A 4 -25.82 -9.76 -7.49
CA ASN A 4 -26.39 -10.23 -6.24
C ASN A 4 -26.64 -9.06 -5.29
N ARG A 5 -27.89 -9.00 -4.85
CA ARG A 5 -28.56 -7.92 -4.15
C ARG A 5 -28.85 -8.45 -2.75
N TYR A 6 -28.25 -7.85 -1.72
CA TYR A 6 -28.57 -8.09 -0.31
C TYR A 6 -28.69 -6.72 0.36
N PHE A 7 -29.88 -6.14 0.47
CA PHE A 7 -30.85 -6.27 1.57
C PHE A 7 -30.28 -5.82 2.93
N PHE A 8 -30.37 -4.51 3.17
CA PHE A 8 -30.17 -3.88 4.48
C PHE A 8 -31.54 -3.82 5.18
N SER A 9 -31.73 -4.63 6.21
CA SER A 9 -32.90 -4.57 7.08
C SER A 9 -32.53 -3.98 8.44
N SER A 10 -33.13 -2.83 8.73
CA SER A 10 -33.84 -2.56 9.99
C SER A 10 -33.02 -2.50 11.29
N THR A 11 -32.71 -1.27 11.70
CA THR A 11 -32.39 -0.87 13.08
C THR A 11 -33.57 -1.15 14.04
N PRO A 12 -33.35 -1.76 15.22
CA PRO A 12 -34.34 -1.73 16.28
C PRO A 12 -34.06 -0.59 17.27
N HIS A 13 -35.10 0.23 17.47
CA HIS A 13 -35.26 1.27 18.48
C HIS A 13 -35.55 0.61 19.85
N LEU A 14 -34.64 0.74 20.82
CA LEU A 14 -34.87 0.32 22.20
C LEU A 14 -35.65 1.40 22.97
N SER A 15 -36.82 1.02 23.46
CA SER A 15 -37.69 1.76 24.39
C SER A 15 -37.19 1.58 25.83
N VAL A 16 -37.12 2.70 26.56
CA VAL A 16 -36.76 2.80 27.97
C VAL A 16 -38.01 2.65 28.82
N ASN A 17 -38.00 1.75 29.81
CA ASN A 17 -39.01 1.70 30.86
C ASN A 17 -38.36 1.91 32.23
N ALA A 18 -38.70 3.04 32.84
CA ALA A 18 -38.38 3.40 34.21
C ALA A 18 -39.52 2.96 35.12
N SER A 19 -39.22 2.17 36.16
CA SER A 19 -39.87 2.20 37.48
C SER A 19 -39.51 0.94 38.26
N ASN A 20 -38.78 1.11 39.37
CA ASN A 20 -39.02 0.48 40.67
C ASN A 20 -37.84 0.78 41.61
N ILE A 21 -38.06 1.71 42.55
CA ILE A 21 -37.17 1.96 43.69
C ILE A 21 -38.02 1.75 44.94
N ALA A 22 -37.59 0.82 45.80
CA ALA A 22 -38.00 0.71 47.20
C ALA A 22 -36.87 1.27 48.09
N PRO A 23 -37.17 1.93 49.22
CA PRO A 23 -36.15 2.56 50.07
C PRO A 23 -35.82 1.80 51.36
N SER A 24 -34.68 2.18 51.96
CA SER A 24 -34.31 2.03 53.39
C SER A 24 -33.82 0.62 53.79
N LEU A 25 -32.77 0.39 54.59
CA LEU A 25 -31.84 1.20 55.39
C LEU A 25 -30.72 0.25 55.88
N HIS A 26 -29.56 0.84 56.20
CA HIS A 26 -28.67 0.48 57.34
C HIS A 26 -27.36 -0.34 57.12
N LEU A 27 -26.28 0.37 57.46
CA LEU A 27 -25.02 -0.01 58.10
C LEU A 27 -23.86 -0.67 57.33
N SER A 28 -22.83 0.16 57.17
CA SER A 28 -21.43 -0.03 57.59
C SER A 28 -20.65 -1.22 57.04
N GLY A 29 -19.65 -0.90 56.23
CA GLY A 29 -18.54 -1.80 55.95
C GLY A 29 -17.62 -1.19 54.91
N PHE A 30 -16.49 -0.66 55.37
CA PHE A 30 -15.36 -0.30 54.51
C PHE A 30 -14.97 -1.50 53.64
N TYR A 31 -14.91 -1.32 52.31
CA TYR A 31 -13.93 -2.03 51.50
C TYR A 31 -13.57 -1.19 50.27
N LEU A 32 -12.27 -1.03 50.04
CA LEU A 32 -11.68 -0.23 48.97
C LEU A 32 -12.23 -0.63 47.59
N PRO A 33 -12.29 0.31 46.63
CA PRO A 33 -12.83 0.05 45.30
C PRO A 33 -11.91 -0.93 44.56
N GLU A 34 -12.40 -2.13 44.30
CA GLU A 34 -11.77 -3.05 43.36
C GLU A 34 -11.95 -2.48 41.96
N LEU A 35 -10.88 -1.83 41.50
CA LEU A 35 -10.55 -1.45 40.14
C LEU A 35 -11.48 -2.08 39.09
N VAL A 36 -12.43 -1.28 38.61
CA VAL A 36 -12.91 -1.41 37.24
C VAL A 36 -11.66 -1.30 36.38
N LYS A 37 -11.11 -2.44 35.95
CA LYS A 37 -10.17 -2.48 34.82
C LYS A 37 -11.00 -2.08 33.61
N CYS A 38 -11.20 -0.78 33.43
CA CYS A 38 -11.56 -0.23 32.13
C CYS A 38 -10.56 -0.85 31.16
N ARG A 39 -11.07 -1.62 30.19
CA ARG A 39 -10.25 -2.02 29.04
C ARG A 39 -9.55 -0.75 28.55
N PRO A 40 -8.22 -0.76 28.38
CA PRO A 40 -7.56 0.41 27.83
C PRO A 40 -8.26 0.77 26.53
N ILE A 41 -8.64 2.04 26.40
CA ILE A 41 -9.11 2.59 25.14
C ILE A 41 -7.88 2.48 24.25
N PHE A 42 -7.91 1.51 23.33
CA PHE A 42 -6.90 1.39 22.30
C PHE A 42 -7.19 2.55 21.35
N THR A 43 -6.48 3.66 21.55
CA THR A 43 -6.41 4.73 20.57
C THR A 43 -5.77 4.15 19.30
N ASP A 44 -6.25 4.55 18.13
CA ASP A 44 -5.66 4.13 16.84
C ASP A 44 -4.18 4.52 16.71
N GLU A 45 -3.71 5.43 17.58
CA GLU A 45 -2.36 6.00 17.63
C GLU A 45 -1.33 5.17 18.41
N ASP A 46 -1.73 4.12 19.13
CA ASP A 46 -0.83 3.32 20.00
C ASP A 46 -0.84 1.83 19.66
N CYS A 47 -0.97 1.46 18.37
CA CYS A 47 -0.60 0.12 17.93
C CYS A 47 0.89 0.12 17.59
N PRO A 48 1.82 -0.18 18.53
CA PRO A 48 3.19 -0.45 18.14
C PRO A 48 3.11 -1.60 17.14
N MET A 49 3.56 -1.34 15.91
CA MET A 49 3.72 -2.32 14.85
C MET A 49 4.24 -3.61 15.46
N ALA A 50 3.34 -4.54 15.78
CA ALA A 50 3.74 -5.76 16.46
C ALA A 50 4.67 -6.48 15.49
N THR A 51 5.96 -6.48 15.80
CA THR A 51 7.03 -6.98 14.93
C THR A 51 6.98 -8.50 14.77
N ASN A 52 6.20 -9.19 15.60
CA ASN A 52 5.90 -10.61 15.42
C ASN A 52 4.66 -10.82 14.54
N ARG A 53 4.85 -10.72 13.23
CA ARG A 53 3.78 -10.93 12.25
C ARG A 53 3.76 -12.40 11.80
N SER A 54 2.60 -13.05 11.91
CA SER A 54 2.40 -14.39 11.33
C SER A 54 2.69 -14.40 9.82
N ARG A 55 3.10 -15.54 9.25
CA ARG A 55 3.34 -15.66 7.79
C ARG A 55 2.16 -15.19 6.94
N ARG A 56 0.93 -15.48 7.38
CA ARG A 56 -0.29 -15.04 6.67
C ARG A 56 -0.39 -13.52 6.67
N LEU A 57 -0.06 -12.86 7.78
CA LEU A 57 -0.09 -11.40 7.87
C LEU A 57 1.03 -10.76 7.05
N ARG A 58 2.25 -11.32 7.09
CA ARG A 58 3.39 -10.85 6.27
C ARG A 58 3.09 -10.92 4.78
N LYS A 59 2.48 -12.03 4.33
CA LYS A 59 2.01 -12.18 2.95
C LYS A 59 0.94 -11.16 2.55
N LYS A 60 0.05 -10.80 3.49
CA LYS A 60 -1.06 -9.84 3.26
C LYS A 60 -0.55 -8.40 3.17
N LEU A 61 0.47 -8.07 3.98
CA LEU A 61 1.06 -6.75 4.02
C LEU A 61 2.25 -6.58 3.04
N CYS A 62 2.69 -7.63 2.35
CA CYS A 62 3.86 -7.62 1.48
C CYS A 62 5.15 -7.13 2.18
N VAL A 63 5.43 -7.72 3.34
CA VAL A 63 6.62 -7.40 4.17
C VAL A 63 7.48 -8.64 4.38
N ASP A 64 8.72 -8.43 4.84
CA ASP A 64 9.73 -9.48 5.07
C ASP A 64 9.97 -10.33 3.81
N GLU A 65 9.72 -11.65 3.85
CA GLU A 65 9.95 -12.56 2.70
C GLU A 65 8.97 -12.36 1.53
N PHE A 66 8.00 -11.45 1.69
CA PHE A 66 7.03 -11.08 0.65
C PHE A 66 7.19 -9.63 0.20
N GLN A 67 8.31 -8.99 0.53
CA GLN A 67 8.66 -7.67 0.02
C GLN A 67 8.81 -7.72 -1.50
N GLU A 68 8.23 -6.74 -2.18
CA GLU A 68 8.24 -6.62 -3.64
C GLU A 68 9.05 -5.37 -3.99
N LEU A 69 10.17 -5.57 -4.70
CA LEU A 69 11.05 -4.48 -5.11
C LEU A 69 10.63 -3.93 -6.47
N GLY A 70 10.76 -2.62 -6.60
CA GLY A 70 10.55 -1.86 -7.82
C GLY A 70 11.46 -0.65 -7.84
N PHE A 71 11.30 0.22 -8.81
CA PHE A 71 12.07 1.46 -8.88
C PHE A 71 11.23 2.56 -9.52
N GLU A 72 11.51 3.79 -9.12
CA GLU A 72 10.86 4.97 -9.67
C GLU A 72 11.58 5.46 -10.92
N LEU A 73 10.78 5.95 -11.86
CA LEU A 73 11.22 6.59 -13.09
C LEU A 73 10.68 8.01 -13.14
N ASN A 74 11.58 8.93 -13.47
CA ASN A 74 11.22 10.29 -13.84
C ASN A 74 11.80 10.59 -15.23
N LEU A 75 10.95 11.09 -16.12
CA LEU A 75 11.19 11.30 -17.54
C LEU A 75 10.87 12.76 -17.85
N ASP A 76 11.84 13.50 -18.35
CA ASP A 76 11.63 14.86 -18.82
C ASP A 76 11.68 14.89 -20.35
N PHE A 77 10.53 15.13 -20.98
CA PHE A 77 10.42 15.26 -22.42
C PHE A 77 10.94 16.60 -22.92
N LYS A 78 11.39 16.65 -24.18
CA LYS A 78 11.70 17.92 -24.86
C LYS A 78 10.42 18.72 -25.09
N GLN A 79 10.46 20.03 -24.82
CA GLN A 79 9.32 20.95 -24.98
C GLN A 79 8.78 21.07 -26.41
N GLU A 80 9.53 20.59 -27.41
CA GLU A 80 9.15 20.64 -28.83
C GLU A 80 8.42 19.36 -29.29
N LEU A 81 8.18 18.40 -28.40
CA LEU A 81 7.45 17.18 -28.74
C LEU A 81 5.94 17.45 -28.80
N ASP A 82 5.32 16.92 -29.85
CA ASP A 82 3.87 16.87 -30.00
C ASP A 82 3.27 15.75 -29.15
N ASP A 83 2.04 15.91 -28.69
CA ASP A 83 1.34 14.93 -27.84
C ASP A 83 1.30 13.54 -28.52
N GLN A 84 1.12 13.50 -29.84
CA GLN A 84 1.12 12.24 -30.59
C GLN A 84 2.47 11.52 -30.56
N ALA A 85 3.58 12.27 -30.48
CA ALA A 85 4.91 11.68 -30.37
C ALA A 85 5.16 11.13 -28.96
N ILE A 86 4.64 11.79 -27.93
CA ILE A 86 4.68 11.31 -26.54
C ILE A 86 3.88 10.01 -26.42
N ASP A 87 2.66 9.96 -26.96
CA ASP A 87 1.83 8.75 -26.97
C ASP A 87 2.55 7.59 -27.68
N ALA A 88 3.16 7.85 -28.85
CA ALA A 88 3.91 6.83 -29.59
C ALA A 88 5.16 6.35 -28.83
N PHE A 89 5.83 7.25 -28.11
CA PHE A 89 6.95 6.91 -27.24
C PHE A 89 6.50 6.00 -26.08
N LEU A 90 5.40 6.37 -25.39
CA LEU A 90 4.87 5.59 -24.27
C LEU A 90 4.41 4.20 -24.73
N ASP A 91 3.77 4.10 -25.89
CA ASP A 91 3.40 2.82 -26.50
C ASP A 91 4.62 1.93 -26.79
N ALA A 92 5.70 2.51 -27.31
CA ALA A 92 6.95 1.79 -27.56
C ALA A 92 7.63 1.39 -26.24
N PHE A 93 7.64 2.28 -25.25
CA PHE A 93 8.19 2.02 -23.93
C PHE A 93 7.48 0.85 -23.23
N LEU A 94 6.15 0.85 -23.23
CA LEU A 94 5.37 -0.22 -22.63
C LEU A 94 5.61 -1.57 -23.32
N LYS A 95 5.72 -1.61 -24.65
CA LYS A 95 5.93 -2.88 -25.38
C LYS A 95 7.38 -3.37 -25.31
N GLU A 96 8.35 -2.50 -25.56
CA GLU A 96 9.75 -2.87 -25.74
C GLU A 96 10.54 -2.88 -24.43
N ALA A 97 10.28 -1.95 -23.51
CA ALA A 97 11.01 -1.85 -22.25
C ALA A 97 10.28 -2.57 -21.11
N MET A 98 8.95 -2.49 -21.04
CA MET A 98 8.18 -3.10 -19.95
C MET A 98 7.77 -4.55 -20.25
N GLU A 99 6.88 -4.78 -21.22
CA GLU A 99 6.33 -6.11 -21.53
C GLU A 99 7.41 -7.13 -21.91
N ALA A 100 8.39 -6.73 -22.74
CA ALA A 100 9.50 -7.60 -23.13
C ALA A 100 10.37 -8.07 -21.96
N ASN A 101 10.45 -7.25 -20.89
CA ASN A 101 11.18 -7.58 -19.66
C ASN A 101 10.27 -8.16 -18.56
N GLY A 102 8.96 -8.31 -18.81
CA GLY A 102 7.98 -8.78 -17.83
C GLY A 102 7.73 -7.78 -16.69
N LEU A 103 7.90 -6.49 -16.97
CA LEU A 103 7.69 -5.38 -16.04
C LEU A 103 6.33 -4.71 -16.30
N GLY A 104 5.81 -4.06 -15.27
CA GLY A 104 4.65 -3.20 -15.32
C GLY A 104 5.04 -1.78 -14.93
N TYR A 105 4.44 -0.81 -15.60
CA TYR A 105 4.61 0.60 -15.29
C TYR A 105 3.28 1.15 -14.76
N VAL A 106 3.34 1.88 -13.65
CA VAL A 106 2.19 2.54 -13.03
C VAL A 106 2.56 3.98 -12.78
N GLY A 107 1.97 4.91 -13.52
CA GLY A 107 2.29 6.32 -13.43
C GLY A 107 1.67 7.13 -14.55
N GLY A 108 2.14 8.37 -14.68
CA GLY A 108 1.86 9.25 -15.81
C GLY A 108 2.90 9.13 -16.91
N ASP A 109 2.92 10.11 -17.79
CA ASP A 109 3.96 10.36 -18.79
C ASP A 109 5.30 10.75 -18.14
N ASP A 110 5.28 11.66 -17.17
CA ASP A 110 6.50 12.23 -16.59
C ASP A 110 7.09 11.38 -15.45
N PHE A 111 6.24 10.81 -14.59
CA PHE A 111 6.68 10.06 -13.42
C PHE A 111 5.86 8.79 -13.22
N GLY A 112 6.55 7.71 -12.83
CA GLY A 112 5.89 6.48 -12.46
C GLY A 112 6.79 5.48 -11.74
N LEU A 113 6.13 4.44 -11.24
CA LEU A 113 6.76 3.34 -10.56
C LEU A 113 6.77 2.10 -11.46
N VAL A 114 7.94 1.48 -11.59
CA VAL A 114 8.11 0.20 -12.28
C VAL A 114 8.11 -0.92 -11.27
N CYS A 115 7.23 -1.89 -11.49
CA CYS A 115 7.15 -3.13 -10.72
C CYS A 115 7.14 -4.34 -11.66
N LEU A 116 7.17 -5.54 -11.10
CA LEU A 116 7.08 -6.76 -11.91
C LEU A 116 5.61 -6.98 -12.30
N SER A 117 5.29 -7.36 -13.56
CA SER A 117 3.87 -7.53 -13.97
C SER A 117 3.16 -8.67 -13.21
N LYS A 118 3.95 -9.53 -12.56
CA LYS A 118 3.50 -10.62 -11.70
C LYS A 118 4.05 -10.40 -10.30
N ARG A 119 3.56 -11.21 -9.36
CA ARG A 119 4.07 -11.17 -8.00
C ARG A 119 5.58 -11.50 -7.95
N GLY A 120 6.38 -10.57 -7.43
CA GLY A 120 7.82 -10.71 -7.34
C GLY A 120 8.53 -9.37 -7.22
N SER A 121 9.86 -9.41 -7.30
CA SER A 121 10.74 -8.25 -7.17
C SER A 121 11.51 -8.04 -8.47
N VAL A 122 11.64 -6.79 -8.88
CA VAL A 122 12.45 -6.40 -10.04
C VAL A 122 13.93 -6.69 -9.77
N SER A 123 14.64 -7.21 -10.75
CA SER A 123 16.09 -7.42 -10.67
C SER A 123 16.88 -6.17 -11.10
N GLU A 124 18.11 -6.06 -10.61
CA GLU A 124 19.02 -4.97 -11.01
C GLU A 124 19.33 -5.03 -12.52
N GLU A 125 19.36 -6.22 -13.11
CA GLU A 125 19.56 -6.42 -14.55
C GLU A 125 18.40 -5.84 -15.37
N GLN A 126 17.16 -6.05 -14.90
CA GLN A 126 15.96 -5.49 -15.53
C GLN A 126 15.97 -3.96 -15.44
N ARG A 127 16.34 -3.40 -14.28
CA ARG A 127 16.50 -1.95 -14.10
C ARG A 127 17.52 -1.37 -15.09
N ALA A 128 18.69 -1.99 -15.20
CA ALA A 128 19.74 -1.55 -16.13
C ALA A 128 19.32 -1.66 -17.61
N ALA A 129 18.54 -2.68 -17.98
CA ALA A 129 18.00 -2.82 -19.32
C ALA A 129 17.03 -1.67 -19.68
N VAL A 130 16.14 -1.30 -18.75
CA VAL A 130 15.22 -0.17 -18.93
C VAL A 130 15.98 1.15 -19.00
N GLU A 131 16.96 1.36 -18.13
CA GLU A 131 17.81 2.57 -18.15
C GLU A 131 18.56 2.69 -19.48
N ALA A 132 19.10 1.59 -20.00
CA ALA A 132 19.78 1.57 -21.30
C ALA A 132 18.81 1.88 -22.46
N TRP A 133 17.58 1.37 -22.42
CA TRP A 133 16.56 1.66 -23.42
C TRP A 133 16.19 3.15 -23.43
N LEU A 134 15.99 3.76 -22.25
CA LEU A 134 15.67 5.19 -22.12
C LEU A 134 16.81 6.10 -22.59
N LYS A 135 18.06 5.77 -22.24
CA LYS A 135 19.25 6.51 -22.70
C LYS A 135 19.53 6.40 -24.20
N GLY A 136 18.97 5.39 -24.87
CA GLY A 136 19.08 5.22 -26.32
C GLY A 136 18.15 6.12 -27.13
N ARG A 137 17.22 6.83 -26.47
CA ARG A 137 16.21 7.68 -27.11
C ARG A 137 16.63 9.14 -27.07
N SER A 138 16.29 9.86 -28.13
CA SER A 138 16.63 11.28 -28.32
C SER A 138 15.50 12.23 -27.90
N GLU A 139 14.33 11.67 -27.59
CA GLU A 139 13.10 12.36 -27.25
C GLU A 139 13.16 12.95 -25.82
N LEU A 140 13.97 12.34 -24.95
CA LEU A 140 14.12 12.71 -23.55
C LEU A 140 15.27 13.72 -23.37
N THR A 141 15.06 14.68 -22.46
CA THR A 141 16.06 15.66 -22.03
C THR A 141 16.81 15.15 -20.80
N GLU A 142 16.07 14.58 -19.85
CA GLU A 142 16.59 14.03 -18.60
C GLU A 142 15.84 12.75 -18.25
N VAL A 143 16.58 11.79 -17.69
CA VAL A 143 16.07 10.49 -17.27
C VAL A 143 16.67 10.17 -15.92
N THR A 144 15.81 10.04 -14.91
CA THR A 144 16.23 9.66 -13.56
C THR A 144 15.64 8.30 -13.22
N VAL A 145 16.52 7.35 -12.89
CA VAL A 145 16.15 6.00 -12.46
C VAL A 145 16.57 5.81 -11.01
N SER A 146 15.60 5.74 -10.11
CA SER A 146 15.83 5.50 -8.68
C SER A 146 16.44 4.11 -8.44
N PRO A 147 17.21 3.88 -7.35
CA PRO A 147 17.57 2.53 -6.90
C PRO A 147 16.33 1.67 -6.64
N LEU A 148 16.54 0.37 -6.43
CA LEU A 148 15.47 -0.51 -5.97
C LEU A 148 14.94 -0.03 -4.62
N ILE A 149 13.62 0.02 -4.51
CA ILE A 149 12.86 0.39 -3.31
C ILE A 149 11.74 -0.62 -3.07
N ASP A 150 11.23 -0.66 -1.84
CA ASP A 150 10.00 -1.39 -1.53
C ASP A 150 8.80 -0.65 -2.13
N VAL A 151 8.09 -1.31 -3.04
CA VAL A 151 6.92 -0.77 -3.75
C VAL A 151 5.77 -0.44 -2.78
N TRP A 152 5.69 -1.13 -1.65
CA TRP A 152 4.60 -0.99 -0.68
C TRP A 152 4.93 0.02 0.41
N TYR A 153 6.20 0.09 0.82
CA TYR A 153 6.66 0.96 1.90
C TYR A 153 8.04 1.58 1.55
N PRO A 154 8.10 2.62 0.71
CA PRO A 154 9.35 3.20 0.21
C PRO A 154 10.33 3.70 1.29
N GLU A 155 9.82 4.01 2.48
CA GLU A 155 10.62 4.46 3.63
C GLU A 155 11.33 3.31 4.36
N ASN A 156 10.94 2.06 4.10
CA ASN A 156 11.52 0.89 4.75
C ASN A 156 12.81 0.45 4.05
N GLU A 157 13.74 -0.07 4.84
CA GLU A 157 14.93 -0.72 4.31
C GLU A 157 14.57 -2.00 3.53
N ILE A 158 15.35 -2.29 2.49
CA ILE A 158 15.22 -3.54 1.75
C ILE A 158 15.78 -4.67 2.61
N ASN A 159 14.95 -5.67 2.89
CA ASN A 159 15.40 -6.86 3.61
C ASN A 159 16.31 -7.69 2.71
N PRO A 160 17.41 -8.27 3.25
CA PRO A 160 18.24 -9.17 2.48
C PRO A 160 17.43 -10.38 2.03
N VAL A 161 17.61 -10.78 0.77
CA VAL A 161 17.03 -12.02 0.26
C VAL A 161 17.62 -13.19 1.07
N ALA A 162 16.78 -13.88 1.82
CA ALA A 162 17.15 -14.99 2.69
C ALA A 162 17.54 -16.26 1.92
#